data_AF-A0A2S2NCH6-F1
#
_entry.id   AF-A0A2S2NCH6-F1
#
_cell.length_a   1.000
_cell.length_b   1.000
_cell.length_c   1.000
_cell.angle_alpha   90.00
_cell.angle_beta   90.00
_cell.angle_gamma   90.00
#
_symmetry.space_group_name_H-M   'P 1'
#
loop_
_entity.id
_entity.type
_entity.pdbx_description
1 polymer ?
#
loop_
_entity_poly.entity_id
_entity_poly.type
_entity_poly.pdbx_seq_one_letter_code
_entity_poly.pdbx_strand_id
1 'polypeptide(L)'
;YGIEHEMIAIKQLENKINKKIVPSGLMVDLNQPFLAASPDGLIGSDSLVEIKCPASAKDMTPEEGIISKKIKSCEILNDKLYLKRNHNYYYQVQGQLHIARRMNCYFCIWTPKGFLFEIIERDDTFWNDKMATQLTTFYMDFLLKQLIKDELK
;
A
#
# COMPACT_ATOMS: atom_id res chain seq x y z
N TYR A 1 1.85 -11.81 -13.07
CA TYR A 1 0.46 -11.47 -12.71
C TYR A 1 0.29 -10.05 -12.21
N GLY A 2 0.75 -9.70 -11.00
CA GLY A 2 0.55 -8.34 -10.45
C GLY A 2 1.10 -7.22 -11.35
N ILE A 3 2.39 -7.27 -11.65
CA ILE A 3 3.09 -6.30 -12.52
C ILE A 3 2.41 -6.12 -13.89
N GLU A 4 1.93 -7.22 -14.48
CA GLU A 4 1.31 -7.19 -15.82
C GLU A 4 -0.05 -6.46 -15.83
N HIS A 5 -0.77 -6.47 -14.72
CA HIS A 5 -2.14 -5.96 -14.63
C HIS A 5 -2.26 -4.64 -13.88
N GLU A 6 -1.22 -4.20 -13.17
CA GLU A 6 -1.20 -2.97 -12.39
C GLU A 6 -1.58 -1.75 -13.22
N MET A 7 -0.99 -1.59 -14.41
CA MET A 7 -1.32 -0.47 -15.31
C MET A 7 -2.77 -0.49 -15.80
N ILE A 8 -3.36 -1.68 -15.99
CA ILE A 8 -4.78 -1.83 -16.36
C ILE A 8 -5.65 -1.39 -15.19
N ALA A 9 -5.32 -1.84 -13.98
CA ALA A 9 -6.03 -1.50 -12.75
C ALA A 9 -5.96 0.01 -12.45
N ILE A 10 -4.79 0.64 -12.58
CA ILE A 10 -4.61 2.10 -12.45
C ILE A 10 -5.55 2.82 -13.41
N LYS A 11 -5.59 2.41 -14.69
CA LYS A 11 -6.39 3.09 -15.70
C LYS A 11 -7.89 2.95 -15.45
N GLN A 12 -8.33 1.79 -14.97
CA GLN A 12 -9.72 1.59 -14.56
C GLN A 12 -10.10 2.41 -13.32
N LEU A 13 -9.20 2.50 -12.33
CA LEU A 13 -9.39 3.32 -11.15
C LEU A 13 -9.45 4.81 -11.50
N GLU A 14 -8.51 5.30 -12.32
CA GLU A 14 -8.46 6.68 -12.84
C GLU A 14 -9.80 7.08 -13.48
N ASN A 15 -10.35 6.22 -14.34
CA ASN A 15 -11.65 6.43 -14.97
C ASN A 15 -12.80 6.42 -13.95
N LYS A 16 -12.77 5.52 -12.96
CA LYS A 16 -13.84 5.41 -11.96
C LYS A 16 -13.92 6.60 -11.02
N ILE A 17 -12.77 7.08 -10.55
CA ILE A 17 -12.72 8.20 -9.60
C ILE A 17 -12.70 9.56 -10.30
N ASN A 18 -12.57 9.57 -11.64
CA ASN A 18 -12.43 10.76 -12.47
C ASN A 18 -11.29 11.68 -11.98
N LYS A 19 -10.15 11.09 -11.65
CA LYS A 19 -8.92 11.81 -11.23
C LYS A 19 -7.71 11.19 -11.90
N LYS A 20 -6.81 12.04 -12.38
CA LYS A 20 -5.54 11.61 -12.95
C LYS A 20 -4.67 10.94 -11.90
N ILE A 21 -4.18 9.75 -12.21
CA ILE A 21 -3.15 9.04 -11.46
C ILE A 21 -1.84 9.18 -12.26
N VAL A 22 -0.81 9.71 -11.61
CA VAL A 22 0.53 9.80 -12.20
C VAL A 22 1.46 8.76 -11.57
N PRO A 23 2.42 8.20 -12.32
CA PRO A 23 3.37 7.24 -11.75
C PRO A 23 4.14 7.85 -10.58
N SER A 24 4.37 7.04 -9.53
CA SER A 24 5.33 7.40 -8.49
C SER A 24 6.72 6.88 -8.82
N GLY A 25 7.73 7.45 -8.16
CA GLY A 25 9.03 6.82 -7.98
C GLY A 25 9.25 6.41 -6.52
N LEU A 26 10.50 6.10 -6.18
CA LEU A 26 10.92 5.94 -4.80
C LEU A 26 10.93 7.30 -4.08
N MET A 27 10.17 7.40 -3.00
CA MET A 27 10.11 8.57 -2.13
C MET A 27 10.84 8.25 -0.83
N VAL A 28 11.75 9.12 -0.41
CA VAL A 28 12.54 8.97 0.82
C VAL A 28 11.95 9.87 1.89
N ASP A 29 11.85 9.36 3.13
CA ASP A 29 11.37 10.16 4.24
C ASP A 29 12.36 11.29 4.56
N LEU A 30 11.86 12.51 4.69
CA LEU A 30 12.69 13.69 4.90
C LEU A 30 13.28 13.78 6.31
N ASN A 31 12.64 13.15 7.31
CA ASN A 31 13.09 13.14 8.70
C ASN A 31 13.86 11.86 9.04
N GLN A 32 13.53 10.75 8.38
CA GLN A 32 14.14 9.43 8.57
C GLN A 32 14.66 8.87 7.24
N PRO A 33 15.78 9.38 6.68
CA PRO A 33 16.21 9.09 5.30
C PRO A 33 16.52 7.61 4.99
N PHE A 34 16.58 6.76 6.01
CA PHE A 34 16.69 5.31 5.88
C PHE A 34 15.36 4.62 5.55
N LEU A 35 14.25 5.35 5.55
CA LEU A 35 12.93 4.89 5.15
C LEU A 35 12.58 5.43 3.77
N ALA A 36 12.04 4.55 2.93
CA ALA A 36 11.56 4.91 1.61
C ALA A 36 10.34 4.08 1.23
N ALA A 37 9.52 4.64 0.34
CA ALA A 37 8.29 4.03 -0.16
C ALA A 37 8.12 4.31 -1.65
N SER A 38 7.54 3.36 -2.37
CA SER A 38 7.16 3.52 -3.77
C SER A 38 5.68 3.17 -3.91
N PRO A 39 4.76 4.14 -3.76
CA PRO A 39 3.36 3.94 -4.12
C PRO A 39 3.20 3.56 -5.60
N ASP A 40 2.11 2.91 -5.97
CA ASP A 40 1.84 2.56 -7.37
C ASP A 40 1.41 3.79 -8.20
N GLY A 41 0.90 4.82 -7.53
CA GLY A 41 0.56 6.09 -8.17
C GLY A 41 0.28 7.22 -7.20
N LEU A 42 0.26 8.45 -7.73
CA LEU A 42 -0.03 9.67 -7.00
C LEU A 42 -1.24 10.38 -7.62
N ILE A 43 -2.08 10.96 -6.77
CA ILE A 43 -3.25 11.74 -7.16
C ILE A 43 -3.13 13.13 -6.50
N GLY A 44 -2.91 14.15 -7.33
CA GLY A 44 -2.72 15.52 -6.86
C GLY A 44 -1.60 15.64 -5.83
N SER A 45 -1.78 16.53 -4.84
CA SER A 45 -0.81 16.80 -3.77
C SER A 45 -1.05 16.00 -2.49
N ASP A 46 -2.15 15.26 -2.38
CA ASP A 46 -2.61 14.77 -1.07
C ASP A 46 -2.93 13.27 -1.03
N SER A 47 -2.96 12.58 -2.17
CA SER A 47 -3.33 11.16 -2.20
C SER A 47 -2.36 10.31 -2.99
N LEU A 48 -2.30 9.03 -2.63
CA LEU A 48 -1.56 7.97 -3.32
C LEU A 48 -2.47 6.79 -3.64
N VAL A 49 -1.96 5.85 -4.44
CA VAL A 49 -2.66 4.64 -4.88
C VAL A 49 -1.79 3.43 -4.55
N GLU A 50 -2.42 2.37 -4.08
CA GLU A 50 -1.81 1.06 -3.88
C GLU A 50 -2.76 0.00 -4.45
N ILE A 51 -2.29 -0.79 -5.39
CA ILE A 51 -3.06 -1.80 -6.12
C ILE A 51 -2.55 -3.19 -5.81
N LYS A 52 -3.47 -4.10 -5.49
CA LYS A 52 -3.17 -5.53 -5.40
C LYS A 52 -4.00 -6.31 -6.42
N CYS A 53 -3.31 -7.13 -7.20
CA CYS A 53 -3.93 -8.07 -8.15
C CYS A 53 -3.70 -9.52 -7.68
N PRO A 54 -4.55 -10.07 -6.79
CA PRO A 54 -4.33 -11.39 -6.21
C PRO A 54 -4.56 -12.50 -7.25
N ALA A 55 -3.49 -13.18 -7.66
CA ALA A 55 -3.56 -14.30 -8.62
C ALA A 55 -4.47 -15.45 -8.15
N SER A 56 -4.66 -15.61 -6.83
CA SER A 56 -5.56 -16.60 -6.22
C SER A 56 -7.04 -16.38 -6.55
N ALA A 57 -7.41 -15.19 -7.03
CA ALA A 57 -8.77 -14.80 -7.39
C ALA A 57 -8.88 -14.28 -8.84
N LYS A 58 -7.91 -14.63 -9.72
CA LYS A 58 -7.86 -14.15 -11.11
C LYS A 58 -9.12 -14.44 -11.94
N ASP A 59 -9.83 -15.52 -11.61
CA ASP A 59 -11.02 -15.98 -12.34
C ASP A 59 -12.33 -15.56 -11.63
N MET A 60 -12.23 -14.75 -10.56
CA MET A 60 -13.33 -14.34 -9.69
C MET A 60 -13.42 -12.81 -9.61
N THR A 61 -14.58 -12.27 -9.25
CA THR A 61 -14.68 -10.88 -8.76
C THR A 61 -13.93 -10.73 -7.43
N PRO A 62 -13.48 -9.51 -7.07
CA PRO A 62 -12.89 -9.26 -5.75
C PRO A 62 -13.78 -9.74 -4.59
N GLU A 63 -15.09 -9.54 -4.68
CA GLU A 63 -16.10 -9.95 -3.71
C GLU A 63 -16.12 -11.47 -3.53
N GLU A 64 -16.24 -12.22 -4.64
CA GLU A 64 -16.18 -13.68 -4.62
C GLU A 64 -14.84 -14.18 -4.06
N GLY A 65 -13.74 -13.50 -4.40
CA GLY A 65 -12.41 -13.81 -3.87
C GLY A 65 -12.30 -13.61 -2.36
N ILE A 66 -12.95 -12.58 -1.81
CA ILE A 66 -13.01 -12.31 -0.37
C ILE A 66 -13.91 -13.35 0.33
N ILE A 67 -15.13 -13.57 -0.17
CA ILE A 67 -16.11 -14.50 0.41
C ILE A 67 -15.55 -15.94 0.43
N SER A 68 -14.90 -16.37 -0.65
CA SER A 68 -14.26 -17.68 -0.76
C SER A 68 -12.91 -17.79 -0.03
N LYS A 69 -12.47 -16.74 0.66
CA LYS A 69 -11.19 -16.64 1.40
C LYS A 69 -9.94 -16.84 0.53
N LYS A 70 -10.04 -16.60 -0.78
CA LYS A 70 -8.89 -16.52 -1.70
C LYS A 70 -8.15 -15.19 -1.56
N ILE A 71 -8.85 -14.15 -1.12
CA ILE A 71 -8.33 -12.83 -0.75
C ILE A 71 -8.53 -12.67 0.76
N LYS A 72 -7.47 -12.90 1.55
CA LYS A 72 -7.55 -12.93 3.02
C LYS A 72 -7.28 -11.58 3.69
N SER A 73 -6.74 -10.64 2.92
CA SER A 73 -6.32 -9.30 3.39
C SER A 73 -7.51 -8.40 3.71
N CYS A 74 -8.66 -8.63 3.08
CA CYS A 74 -9.80 -7.73 3.11
C CYS A 74 -11.08 -8.43 3.57
N GLU A 75 -12.07 -7.62 3.89
CA GLU A 75 -13.46 -7.99 4.19
C GLU A 75 -14.40 -7.09 3.40
N ILE A 76 -15.68 -7.49 3.32
CA ILE A 76 -16.76 -6.64 2.82
C ILE A 76 -17.58 -6.19 4.01
N LEU A 77 -17.61 -4.88 4.27
CA LEU A 77 -18.41 -4.26 5.33
C LEU A 77 -19.35 -3.24 4.67
N ASN A 78 -20.67 -3.41 4.86
CA ASN A 78 -21.70 -2.56 4.25
C ASN A 78 -21.49 -2.38 2.73
N ASP A 79 -21.28 -3.50 2.02
CA ASP A 79 -21.02 -3.57 0.57
C ASP A 79 -19.78 -2.79 0.09
N LYS A 80 -18.83 -2.50 1.00
CA LYS A 80 -17.57 -1.82 0.69
C LYS A 80 -16.38 -2.66 1.10
N LEU A 81 -15.30 -2.52 0.33
CA LEU A 81 -14.00 -3.10 0.68
C LEU A 81 -13.50 -2.50 1.99
N TYR A 82 -13.01 -3.38 2.86
CA TYR A 82 -12.30 -3.01 4.07
C TYR A 82 -11.01 -3.80 4.17
N LEU A 83 -9.87 -3.11 4.13
CA LEU A 83 -8.57 -3.71 4.40
C LEU A 83 -8.41 -3.93 5.90
N LYS A 84 -8.17 -5.18 6.30
CA LYS A 84 -7.96 -5.54 7.71
C LYS A 84 -6.78 -4.76 8.27
N ARG A 85 -7.00 -4.03 9.37
CA ARG A 85 -6.00 -3.14 9.99
C ARG A 85 -4.82 -3.87 10.63
N ASN A 86 -4.95 -5.18 10.84
CA ASN A 86 -3.87 -6.05 11.31
C ASN A 86 -3.11 -6.76 10.17
N HIS A 87 -3.47 -6.53 8.90
CA HIS A 87 -2.80 -7.15 7.76
C HIS A 87 -1.60 -6.32 7.31
N ASN A 88 -0.55 -6.97 6.80
CA ASN A 88 0.70 -6.31 6.35
C ASN A 88 0.48 -5.20 5.32
N TYR A 89 -0.53 -5.32 4.46
CA TYR A 89 -0.88 -4.25 3.51
C TYR A 89 -1.33 -2.96 4.19
N TYR A 90 -1.97 -3.02 5.37
CA TYR A 90 -2.32 -1.80 6.09
C TYR A 90 -1.07 -1.09 6.62
N TYR A 91 -0.11 -1.85 7.14
CA TYR A 91 1.21 -1.31 7.52
C TYR A 91 1.95 -0.72 6.32
N GLN A 92 1.88 -1.37 5.15
CA GLN A 92 2.45 -0.83 3.90
C GLN A 92 1.83 0.53 3.55
N VAL A 93 0.50 0.61 3.56
CA VAL A 93 -0.25 1.84 3.24
C VAL A 93 0.08 2.95 4.25
N GLN A 94 0.05 2.69 5.56
CA GLN A 94 0.38 3.69 6.57
C GLN A 94 1.83 4.18 6.45
N GLY A 95 2.77 3.27 6.14
CA GLY A 95 4.16 3.65 5.86
C GLY A 95 4.29 4.53 4.62
N GLN A 96 3.63 4.18 3.52
CA GLN A 96 3.60 5.00 2.31
C GLN A 96 3.01 6.40 2.58
N LEU A 97 1.91 6.49 3.32
CA LEU A 97 1.27 7.77 3.68
C LEU A 97 2.17 8.66 4.53
N HIS A 98 2.86 8.08 5.52
CA HIS A 98 3.83 8.80 6.35
C HIS A 98 4.98 9.35 5.50
N ILE A 99 5.68 8.46 4.78
CA ILE A 99 6.89 8.76 4.01
C ILE A 99 6.60 9.77 2.89
N ALA A 100 5.52 9.56 2.14
CA ALA A 100 5.13 10.44 1.03
C ALA A 100 4.46 11.75 1.50
N ARG A 101 4.22 11.91 2.81
CA ARG A 101 3.49 13.02 3.43
C ARG A 101 2.14 13.29 2.77
N ARG A 102 1.36 12.21 2.57
CA ARG A 102 0.02 12.25 1.98
C ARG A 102 -1.02 11.87 3.02
N MET A 103 -2.24 12.35 2.85
CA MET A 103 -3.32 12.09 3.82
C MET A 103 -4.18 10.89 3.45
N ASN A 104 -4.22 10.51 2.16
CA ASN A 104 -5.17 9.49 1.69
C ASN A 104 -4.53 8.46 0.75
N CYS A 105 -4.91 7.21 0.89
CA CYS A 105 -4.53 6.11 -0.01
C CYS A 105 -5.79 5.50 -0.63
N TYR A 106 -5.86 5.46 -1.95
CA TYR A 106 -6.81 4.64 -2.68
C TYR A 106 -6.25 3.21 -2.77
N PHE A 107 -6.60 2.37 -1.79
CA PHE A 107 -6.20 0.97 -1.76
C PHE A 107 -7.17 0.14 -2.60
N CYS A 108 -6.69 -0.48 -3.67
CA CYS A 108 -7.50 -1.17 -4.66
C CYS A 108 -7.17 -2.67 -4.71
N ILE A 109 -8.21 -3.51 -4.69
CA ILE A 109 -8.13 -4.92 -5.07
C ILE A 109 -8.70 -5.05 -6.48
N TRP A 110 -7.88 -5.52 -7.41
CA TRP A 110 -8.26 -5.68 -8.81
C TRP A 110 -8.17 -7.13 -9.27
N THR A 111 -9.17 -7.57 -10.03
CA THR A 111 -9.13 -8.81 -10.81
C THR A 111 -9.63 -8.54 -12.24
N PRO A 112 -9.42 -9.45 -13.20
CA PRO A 112 -9.99 -9.33 -14.54
C PRO A 112 -11.52 -9.25 -14.58
N LYS A 113 -12.19 -9.63 -13.49
CA LYS A 113 -13.66 -9.64 -13.37
C LYS A 113 -14.21 -8.36 -12.74
N GLY A 114 -13.36 -7.50 -12.16
CA GLY A 114 -13.78 -6.26 -11.52
C GLY A 114 -12.77 -5.73 -10.51
N PHE A 115 -13.11 -4.64 -9.84
CA PHE A 115 -12.27 -4.09 -8.78
C PHE A 115 -13.12 -3.48 -7.67
N LEU A 116 -12.52 -3.43 -6.49
CA LEU A 116 -13.01 -2.70 -5.34
C LEU A 116 -11.90 -1.84 -4.77
N PHE A 117 -12.26 -0.74 -4.12
CA PHE A 117 -11.27 0.08 -3.42
C PHE A 117 -11.81 0.64 -2.11
N GLU A 118 -10.88 0.93 -1.20
CA GLU A 118 -11.08 1.66 0.04
C GLU A 118 -10.23 2.94 -0.01
N ILE A 119 -10.75 4.05 0.53
CA ILE A 119 -9.94 5.23 0.81
C ILE A 119 -9.49 5.12 2.26
N ILE A 120 -8.19 4.95 2.47
CA ILE A 120 -7.57 4.81 3.78
C ILE A 120 -6.89 6.13 4.13
N GLU A 121 -7.27 6.70 5.27
CA GLU A 121 -6.66 7.91 5.80
C GLU A 121 -5.37 7.61 6.55
N ARG A 122 -4.46 8.58 6.56
CA ARG A 122 -3.23 8.54 7.36
C ARG A 122 -3.59 8.49 8.85
N ASP A 123 -2.99 7.55 9.54
CA ASP A 123 -3.15 7.33 10.97
C ASP A 123 -1.80 7.51 11.67
N ASP A 124 -1.52 8.75 12.07
CA ASP A 124 -0.27 9.08 12.77
C ASP A 124 -0.16 8.41 14.14
N THR A 125 -1.29 8.13 14.80
CA THR A 125 -1.30 7.39 16.06
C THR A 125 -0.84 5.96 15.82
N PHE A 126 -1.38 5.28 14.82
CA PHE A 126 -0.94 3.93 14.43
C PHE A 126 0.54 3.92 14.03
N TRP A 127 1.00 4.90 13.25
CA TRP A 127 2.41 5.03 12.90
C TRP A 127 3.31 5.12 14.15
N ASN A 128 3.01 6.05 15.05
CA ASN A 128 3.81 6.30 16.24
C ASN A 128 3.78 5.10 17.20
N ASP A 129 2.60 4.52 17.42
CA ASP A 129 2.41 3.45 18.40
C ASP A 129 2.85 2.07 17.91
N LYS A 130 2.78 1.81 16.59
CA LYS A 130 2.99 0.48 16.01
C LYS A 130 4.18 0.37 15.09
N MET A 131 4.65 1.45 14.45
CA MET A 131 5.62 1.33 13.35
C MET A 131 6.96 2.04 13.64
N ALA A 132 6.92 3.31 14.01
CA ALA A 132 8.08 4.21 14.04
C ALA A 132 9.26 3.63 14.84
N THR A 133 9.00 3.20 16.09
CA THR A 133 10.02 2.63 16.97
C THR A 133 10.62 1.35 16.39
N GLN A 134 9.77 0.42 15.92
CA GLN A 134 10.25 -0.86 15.40
C GLN A 134 11.12 -0.70 14.15
N LEU A 135 10.71 0.18 13.23
CA LEU A 135 11.46 0.47 12.01
C LEU A 135 12.81 1.15 12.32
N THR A 136 12.81 2.11 13.24
CA THR A 136 14.02 2.83 13.66
C THR A 136 15.00 1.89 14.36
N THR A 137 14.51 1.07 15.30
CA THR A 137 15.31 0.06 15.99
C THR A 137 15.88 -0.96 15.01
N PHE A 138 15.08 -1.46 14.06
CA PHE A 138 15.58 -2.37 13.03
C PHE A 138 16.74 -1.76 12.23
N TYR A 139 16.59 -0.52 11.78
CA TYR A 139 17.64 0.16 11.04
C TYR A 139 18.89 0.41 11.90
N MET A 140 18.75 1.10 13.03
CA MET A 140 19.88 1.55 13.84
C MET A 140 20.61 0.41 14.53
N ASP A 141 19.86 -0.57 15.07
CA ASP A 141 20.44 -1.59 15.93
C ASP A 141 20.85 -2.86 15.20
N PHE A 142 20.31 -3.11 14.01
CA PHE A 142 20.57 -4.34 13.27
C PHE A 142 21.18 -4.03 11.90
N LEU A 143 20.45 -3.35 11.02
CA LEU A 143 20.87 -3.19 9.63
C LEU A 143 22.15 -2.34 9.51
N LEU A 144 22.16 -1.15 10.12
CA LEU A 144 23.30 -0.23 10.05
C LEU A 144 24.57 -0.85 10.64
N LYS A 145 24.45 -1.53 11.79
CA LYS A 145 25.59 -2.22 12.42
C LYS A 145 26.16 -3.33 11.54
N GLN A 146 25.31 -4.03 10.77
CA GLN A 146 25.77 -5.07 9.86
C GLN A 146 26.46 -4.46 8.63
N LEU A 147 25.89 -3.41 8.04
CA LEU A 147 26.47 -2.73 6.88
C LEU A 147 27.88 -2.18 7.18
N ILE A 148 28.05 -1.51 8.33
CA ILE A 148 29.37 -0.99 8.74
C ILE A 148 30.38 -2.12 8.98
N LYS A 149 29.95 -3.25 9.56
CA LYS A 149 30.85 -4.40 9.79
C LYS A 149 31.36 -5.02 8.49
N ASP A 150 30.53 -5.05 7.46
CA ASP A 150 30.89 -5.64 6.18
C ASP A 150 31.79 -4.71 5.33
N GLU A 151 31.73 -3.38 5.54
CA GLU A 151 32.65 -2.41 4.91
C GLU A 151 34.04 -2.38 5.54
N LEU A 152 34.20 -2.86 6.78
CA LEU A 152 35.47 -2.90 7.51
C LEU A 152 36.27 -4.20 7.29
N LYS A 153 35.81 -5.10 6.41
CA LYS A 153 36.51 -6.32 6.00
C LYS A 153 37.14 -6.14 4.62
#